data_AF-A0A382RLG6-F1
#
_entry.id   AF-A0A382RLG6-F1
#
_cell.length_a   1.000
_cell.length_b   1.000
_cell.length_c   1.000
_cell.angle_alpha   90.00
_cell.angle_beta   90.00
_cell.angle_gamma   90.00
#
_symmetry.space_group_name_H-M   'P 1'
#
loop_
_entity.id
_entity.type
_entity.pdbx_description
1 polymer ?
#
loop_
_entity_poly.entity_id
_entity_poly.type
_entity_poly.pdbx_seq_one_letter_code
_entity_poly.pdbx_strand_id
1 'polypeptide(L)'
;MFKFHNRVPLNTIAHIWSRKIIERVEGDLFRPPYPDHFALNSLLLKADNWVISKEKTYIVGVTPESCGPKVFSFSEDSQREMEDYLGIPPPAEFPNHLPGASFINNMHSWLQLLKESHPSYLQDIFISRKNYVKHQVYHWISQYRHGSIDFAGLRNLFKLLSLKDKIGLISILWDRRSLKRVYSTLRKWKASRVDIFYHNSKPLIGISTPEELYHSVIKKLKT
;
A
#
# COMPACT_ATOMS: atom_id res chain seq x y z
N MET A 1 -8.65 4.71 -2.09
CA MET A 1 -9.15 5.52 -0.97
C MET A 1 -9.52 6.95 -1.36
N PHE A 2 -9.18 7.42 -2.56
CA PHE A 2 -10.03 8.35 -3.33
C PHE A 2 -10.89 7.57 -4.35
N LYS A 3 -11.77 8.27 -5.11
CA LYS A 3 -12.25 7.79 -6.42
C LYS A 3 -11.14 7.84 -7.50
N PHE A 4 -9.89 8.14 -7.12
CA PHE A 4 -8.73 8.11 -7.99
C PHE A 4 -8.50 6.69 -8.51
N HIS A 5 -8.50 6.54 -9.83
CA HIS A 5 -7.91 5.38 -10.48
C HIS A 5 -6.41 5.66 -10.59
N ASN A 6 -5.61 5.06 -9.71
CA ASN A 6 -4.15 5.08 -9.88
C ASN A 6 -3.81 4.42 -11.22
N ARG A 7 -3.38 5.23 -12.20
CA ARG A 7 -2.92 4.73 -13.51
C ARG A 7 -1.47 4.30 -13.47
N VAL A 8 -0.70 4.78 -12.49
CA VAL A 8 0.68 4.38 -12.23
C VAL A 8 0.70 3.54 -10.94
N PRO A 9 1.21 2.31 -10.97
CA PRO A 9 1.37 1.52 -9.75
C PRO A 9 2.41 2.21 -8.86
N LEU A 10 1.98 2.63 -7.67
CA LEU A 10 2.80 3.36 -6.71
C LEU A 10 3.73 2.46 -5.88
N ASN A 11 4.18 1.33 -6.41
CA ASN A 11 5.24 0.57 -5.74
C ASN A 11 6.56 1.18 -6.19
N THR A 12 7.18 1.95 -5.29
CA THR A 12 8.59 2.39 -5.27
C THR A 12 9.38 2.04 -6.52
N ILE A 13 9.20 2.84 -7.57
CA ILE A 13 10.16 2.89 -8.67
C ILE A 13 11.10 4.04 -8.32
N ALA A 14 12.40 3.87 -8.53
CA ALA A 14 13.35 4.96 -8.38
C ALA A 14 12.94 6.11 -9.33
N HIS A 15 12.76 7.30 -8.79
CA HIS A 15 12.43 8.50 -9.57
C HIS A 15 13.67 9.36 -9.72
N ILE A 16 13.99 9.77 -10.95
CA ILE A 16 14.99 10.80 -11.21
C ILE A 16 14.27 12.13 -11.41
N TRP A 17 14.70 13.14 -10.69
CA TRP A 17 14.10 14.47 -10.71
C TRP A 17 15.12 15.49 -11.22
N SER A 18 14.69 16.37 -12.12
CA SER A 18 15.50 17.56 -12.41
C SER A 18 15.35 18.58 -11.29
N ARG A 19 16.41 19.35 -11.00
CA ARG A 19 16.39 20.41 -9.98
C ARG A 19 15.26 21.42 -10.21
N LYS A 20 15.03 21.78 -11.48
CA LYS A 20 13.94 22.69 -11.89
C LYS A 20 12.54 22.16 -11.56
N ILE A 21 12.36 20.84 -11.54
CA ILE A 21 11.08 20.21 -11.18
C ILE A 21 10.90 20.25 -9.65
N ILE A 22 11.96 19.97 -8.89
CA ILE A 22 11.93 20.00 -7.42
C ILE A 22 11.47 21.36 -6.89
N GLU A 23 11.94 22.45 -7.50
CA GLU A 23 11.58 23.83 -7.14
C GLU A 23 10.08 24.16 -7.32
N ARG A 24 9.30 23.30 -7.97
CA ARG A 24 7.84 23.47 -8.13
C ARG A 24 7.03 22.97 -6.93
N VAL A 25 7.63 22.18 -6.05
CA VAL A 25 6.98 21.73 -4.81
C VAL A 25 7.20 22.79 -3.73
N GLU A 26 6.12 23.36 -3.22
CA GLU A 26 6.18 24.36 -2.16
C GLU A 26 6.51 23.68 -0.82
N GLY A 27 7.37 24.30 -0.02
CA GLY A 27 7.85 23.79 1.27
C GLY A 27 8.72 22.53 1.14
N ASP A 28 8.78 21.71 2.19
CA ASP A 28 9.61 20.51 2.18
C ASP A 28 9.16 19.52 1.11
N LEU A 29 10.08 19.08 0.25
CA LEU A 29 9.81 18.15 -0.85
C LEU A 29 9.35 16.78 -0.33
N PHE A 30 10.02 16.30 0.72
CA PHE A 30 9.83 14.98 1.29
C PHE A 30 9.14 15.11 2.65
N ARG A 31 7.87 14.67 2.72
CA ARG A 31 7.06 14.76 3.94
C ARG A 31 6.47 13.42 4.35
N PRO A 32 6.56 13.04 5.63
CA PRO A 32 5.95 11.80 6.11
C PRO A 32 4.41 11.80 5.97
N PRO A 33 3.75 10.63 5.95
CA PRO A 33 4.30 9.29 6.17
C PRO A 33 4.89 8.63 4.91
N TYR A 34 4.64 9.14 3.71
CA TYR A 34 5.22 8.59 2.49
C TYR A 34 5.87 9.71 1.69
N PRO A 35 7.13 10.07 2.00
CA PRO A 35 7.78 11.28 1.49
C PRO A 35 7.92 11.30 -0.03
N ASP A 36 8.31 10.19 -0.62
CA ASP A 36 8.41 9.98 -2.06
C ASP A 36 7.03 10.02 -2.74
N HIS A 37 6.01 9.41 -2.13
CA HIS A 37 4.64 9.48 -2.64
C HIS A 37 4.08 10.91 -2.60
N PHE A 38 4.36 11.67 -1.53
CA PHE A 38 3.95 13.07 -1.42
C PHE A 38 4.64 13.93 -2.49
N ALA A 39 5.97 13.84 -2.61
CA ALA A 39 6.75 14.57 -3.60
C ALA A 39 6.23 14.30 -5.02
N LEU A 40 6.06 13.02 -5.37
CA LEU A 40 5.57 12.62 -6.67
C LEU A 40 4.17 13.14 -6.94
N ASN A 41 3.20 12.87 -6.06
CA ASN A 41 1.82 13.27 -6.33
C ASN A 41 1.65 14.79 -6.35
N SER A 42 2.42 15.53 -5.55
CA SER A 42 2.47 17.00 -5.62
C SER A 42 2.89 17.49 -7.00
N LEU A 43 3.89 16.83 -7.60
CA LEU A 43 4.37 17.16 -8.94
C LEU A 43 3.40 16.72 -10.02
N LEU A 44 2.76 15.56 -9.87
CA LEU A 44 1.74 15.08 -10.80
C LEU A 44 0.51 15.99 -10.84
N LEU A 45 0.13 16.60 -9.72
CA LEU A 45 -0.98 17.56 -9.65
C LEU A 45 -0.66 18.87 -10.39
N LYS A 46 0.60 19.30 -10.37
CA LYS A 46 1.08 20.52 -11.02
C LYS A 46 1.58 20.31 -12.45
N ALA A 47 1.60 19.08 -12.95
CA ALA A 47 2.14 18.77 -14.26
C ALA A 47 1.12 19.07 -15.37
N ASP A 48 1.45 20.00 -16.26
CA ASP A 48 0.61 20.33 -17.42
C ASP A 48 0.60 19.21 -18.47
N ASN A 49 1.74 18.52 -18.63
CA ASN A 49 1.95 17.53 -19.68
C ASN A 49 2.75 16.34 -19.16
N TRP A 50 2.50 15.18 -19.77
CA TRP A 50 3.16 13.91 -19.45
C TRP A 50 3.73 13.32 -20.72
N VAL A 51 5.02 12.96 -20.69
CA VAL A 51 5.69 12.28 -21.79
C VAL A 51 6.08 10.88 -21.33
N ILE A 52 5.68 9.87 -22.08
CA ILE A 52 6.04 8.48 -21.83
C ILE A 52 7.09 8.08 -22.87
N SER A 53 8.31 7.78 -22.42
CA SER A 53 9.33 7.20 -23.28
C SER A 53 9.08 5.71 -23.47
N LYS A 54 9.19 5.22 -24.72
CA LYS A 54 9.20 3.79 -25.03
C LYS A 54 10.59 3.17 -24.84
N GLU A 55 11.61 3.99 -24.62
CA GLU A 55 12.96 3.50 -24.37
C GLU A 55 13.02 2.77 -23.03
N LYS A 56 13.72 1.64 -23.03
CA LYS A 56 13.90 0.81 -21.83
C LYS A 56 15.08 1.35 -21.03
N THR A 57 14.80 2.26 -20.10
CA THR A 57 15.81 2.75 -19.17
C THR A 57 15.88 1.85 -17.95
N TYR A 58 17.05 1.30 -17.67
CA TYR A 58 17.32 0.51 -16.47
C TYR A 58 18.14 1.33 -15.49
N ILE A 59 17.64 1.48 -14.27
CA ILE A 59 18.33 2.16 -13.17
C ILE A 59 18.53 1.14 -12.07
N VAL A 60 19.77 0.93 -11.65
CA VAL A 60 20.11 0.03 -10.55
C VAL A 60 20.59 0.88 -9.37
N GLY A 61 19.77 0.94 -8.32
CA GLY A 61 20.15 1.49 -7.03
C GLY A 61 20.61 0.37 -6.11
N VAL A 62 21.75 0.56 -5.43
CA VAL A 62 22.22 -0.34 -4.37
C VAL A 62 22.10 0.41 -3.05
N THR A 63 21.39 -0.19 -2.11
CA THR A 63 21.27 0.32 -0.75
C THR A 63 21.78 -0.74 0.22
N PRO A 64 22.58 -0.37 1.25
CA PRO A 64 23.02 -1.32 2.27
C PRO A 64 21.85 -1.82 3.12
N GLU A 65 20.76 -1.04 3.21
CA GLU A 65 19.56 -1.39 3.96
C GLU A 65 18.31 -1.30 3.07
N SER A 66 17.44 -2.29 3.18
CA SER A 66 16.16 -2.32 2.47
C SER A 66 15.01 -2.59 3.43
N CYS A 67 13.94 -1.82 3.25
CA CYS A 67 12.70 -1.98 3.98
C CYS A 67 11.89 -3.22 3.50
N GLY A 68 12.18 -3.74 2.30
CA GLY A 68 11.42 -4.81 1.65
C GLY A 68 11.26 -6.08 2.49
N PRO A 69 12.34 -6.65 3.08
CA PRO A 69 12.24 -7.81 3.96
C PRO A 69 11.34 -7.58 5.18
N LYS A 70 11.33 -6.35 5.73
CA LYS A 70 10.50 -5.98 6.89
C LYS A 70 9.01 -5.92 6.54
N VAL A 71 8.64 -5.63 5.29
CA VAL A 71 7.23 -5.66 4.83
C VAL A 71 6.61 -7.06 4.95
N PHE A 72 7.42 -8.12 4.86
CA PHE A 72 6.98 -9.51 5.03
C PHE A 72 7.06 -9.99 6.49
N SER A 73 7.54 -9.15 7.41
CA SER A 73 7.40 -9.40 8.83
C SER A 73 5.99 -8.99 9.28
N PHE A 74 5.32 -9.89 9.98
CA PHE A 74 3.93 -9.69 10.43
C PHE A 74 3.84 -9.48 11.94
N SER A 75 4.98 -9.25 12.60
CA SER A 75 5.06 -8.78 13.99
C SER A 75 4.82 -7.28 14.03
N GLU A 76 4.12 -6.82 15.06
CA GLU A 76 3.90 -5.39 15.29
C GLU A 76 5.23 -4.64 15.45
N ASP A 77 6.19 -5.23 16.18
CA ASP A 77 7.53 -4.66 16.37
C ASP A 77 8.26 -4.44 15.04
N SER A 78 8.20 -5.40 14.13
CA SER A 78 8.92 -5.30 12.87
C SER A 78 8.19 -4.39 11.86
N GLN A 79 6.86 -4.25 11.97
CA GLN A 79 6.12 -3.19 11.28
C GLN A 79 6.46 -1.81 11.85
N ARG A 80 6.66 -1.70 13.17
CA ARG A 80 7.07 -0.45 13.80
C ARG A 80 8.48 -0.04 13.40
N GLU A 81 9.43 -0.97 13.40
CA GLU A 81 10.77 -0.72 12.89
C GLU A 81 10.78 -0.29 11.40
N MET A 82 9.88 -0.86 10.61
CA MET A 82 9.69 -0.50 9.21
C MET A 82 9.18 0.94 9.08
N GLU A 83 8.20 1.32 9.90
CA GLU A 83 7.69 2.69 9.97
C GLU A 83 8.77 3.67 10.43
N ASP A 84 9.51 3.34 11.47
CA ASP A 84 10.59 4.17 11.99
C ASP A 84 11.70 4.37 10.95
N TYR A 85 12.08 3.30 10.22
CA TYR A 85 13.02 3.39 9.09
C TYR A 85 12.52 4.34 8.00
N LEU A 86 11.22 4.31 7.70
CA LEU A 86 10.60 5.20 6.70
C LEU A 86 10.31 6.62 7.24
N GLY A 87 10.63 6.90 8.51
CA GLY A 87 10.30 8.16 9.16
C GLY A 87 8.79 8.38 9.31
N ILE A 88 8.01 7.30 9.36
CA ILE A 88 6.56 7.34 9.51
C ILE A 88 6.23 7.63 10.98
N PRO A 89 5.63 8.79 11.30
CA PRO A 89 5.15 9.04 12.65
C PRO A 89 4.04 8.04 12.98
N PRO A 90 3.80 7.75 14.28
CA PRO A 90 2.63 7.01 14.70
C PRO A 90 1.37 7.56 13.99
N PRO A 91 0.48 6.69 13.47
CA PRO A 91 -0.65 7.12 12.67
C PRO A 91 -1.48 8.14 13.45
N ALA A 92 -1.59 9.35 12.91
CA ALA A 92 -2.37 10.42 13.53
C ALA A 92 -3.82 9.96 13.70
N GLU A 93 -4.37 10.14 14.90
CA GLU A 93 -5.80 9.92 15.12
C GLU A 93 -6.58 10.94 14.29
N PHE A 94 -7.49 10.43 13.46
CA PHE A 94 -8.40 11.25 12.66
C PHE A 94 -9.85 10.85 12.95
N PRO A 95 -10.84 11.73 12.67
CA PRO A 95 -12.23 11.43 12.96
C PRO A 95 -12.69 10.10 12.37
N ASN A 96 -13.23 9.23 13.24
CA ASN A 96 -13.68 7.88 12.91
C ASN A 96 -12.56 6.91 12.47
N HIS A 97 -11.31 7.16 12.85
CA HIS A 97 -10.22 6.20 12.69
C HIS A 97 -10.63 4.79 13.13
N LEU A 98 -10.16 3.78 12.38
CA LEU A 98 -10.37 2.37 12.66
C LEU A 98 -9.02 1.69 12.91
N PRO A 99 -8.91 0.80 13.92
CA PRO A 99 -7.74 -0.02 14.12
C PRO A 99 -7.59 -1.01 12.96
N GLY A 100 -6.37 -1.49 12.69
CA GLY A 100 -6.12 -2.42 11.60
C GLY A 100 -4.77 -2.17 10.95
N ALA A 101 -4.72 -2.20 9.61
CA ALA A 101 -3.46 -2.02 8.91
C ALA A 101 -2.97 -0.59 9.06
N SER A 102 -1.81 -0.43 9.68
CA SER A 102 -1.16 0.89 9.79
C SER A 102 -0.93 1.52 8.42
N PHE A 103 -0.53 0.74 7.42
CA PHE A 103 -0.42 1.20 6.03
C PHE A 103 -1.68 1.92 5.52
N ILE A 104 -2.89 1.43 5.84
CA ILE A 104 -4.15 2.04 5.40
C ILE A 104 -4.38 3.37 6.11
N ASN A 105 -4.06 3.44 7.40
CA ASN A 105 -4.15 4.68 8.19
C ASN A 105 -3.13 5.72 7.71
N ASN A 106 -1.88 5.32 7.49
CA ASN A 106 -0.82 6.16 6.94
C ASN A 106 -1.19 6.68 5.55
N MET A 107 -1.81 5.85 4.70
CA MET A 107 -2.33 6.29 3.42
C MET A 107 -3.39 7.38 3.61
N HIS A 108 -4.32 7.25 4.56
CA HIS A 108 -5.30 8.31 4.85
C HIS A 108 -4.62 9.62 5.26
N SER A 109 -3.67 9.58 6.20
CA SER A 109 -2.91 10.77 6.64
C SER A 109 -2.14 11.41 5.48
N TRP A 110 -1.52 10.60 4.62
CA TRP A 110 -0.87 11.08 3.40
C TRP A 110 -1.85 11.80 2.45
N LEU A 111 -3.07 11.27 2.26
CA LEU A 111 -4.09 11.94 1.42
C LEU A 111 -4.54 13.27 2.03
N GLN A 112 -4.64 13.36 3.36
CA GLN A 112 -4.97 14.62 4.05
C GLN A 112 -3.87 15.66 3.83
N LEU A 113 -2.61 15.27 4.06
CA LEU A 113 -1.45 16.13 3.81
C LEU A 113 -1.43 16.66 2.37
N LEU A 114 -1.71 15.80 1.38
CA LEU A 114 -1.75 16.21 -0.03
C LEU A 114 -2.87 17.23 -0.30
N LYS A 115 -4.06 17.04 0.31
CA LYS A 115 -5.18 17.98 0.18
C LYS A 115 -4.88 19.34 0.84
N GLU A 116 -4.28 19.31 2.02
CA GLU A 116 -3.89 20.52 2.77
C GLU A 116 -2.80 21.30 2.03
N SER A 117 -1.88 20.59 1.38
CA SER A 117 -0.79 21.21 0.62
C SER A 117 -1.21 21.76 -0.76
N HIS A 118 -2.29 21.24 -1.35
CA HIS A 118 -2.76 21.61 -2.69
C HIS A 118 -4.27 21.88 -2.74
N PRO A 119 -4.80 22.83 -1.95
CA PRO A 119 -6.23 23.05 -1.82
C PRO A 119 -6.88 23.50 -3.13
N SER A 120 -6.18 24.29 -3.94
CA SER A 120 -6.66 24.76 -5.26
C SER A 120 -6.98 23.62 -6.22
N TYR A 121 -6.24 22.51 -6.15
CA TYR A 121 -6.46 21.34 -7.01
C TYR A 121 -7.42 20.32 -6.40
N LEU A 122 -7.53 20.26 -5.06
CA LEU A 122 -8.14 19.14 -4.35
C LEU A 122 -9.30 19.52 -3.43
N GLN A 123 -9.76 20.77 -3.41
CA GLN A 123 -10.85 21.24 -2.55
C GLN A 123 -12.10 20.33 -2.63
N ASP A 124 -12.56 20.00 -3.84
CA ASP A 124 -13.79 19.25 -4.09
C ASP A 124 -13.58 17.72 -4.11
N ILE A 125 -12.36 17.27 -3.84
CA ILE A 125 -11.98 15.86 -3.88
C ILE A 125 -12.04 15.26 -2.48
N PHE A 126 -13.05 14.44 -2.19
CA PHE A 126 -13.23 13.86 -0.87
C PHE A 126 -12.52 12.51 -0.70
N ILE A 127 -11.84 12.33 0.43
CA ILE A 127 -11.30 11.02 0.82
C ILE A 127 -12.48 10.08 1.08
N SER A 128 -12.51 8.95 0.39
CA SER A 128 -13.65 8.04 0.42
C SER A 128 -13.62 7.18 1.67
N ARG A 129 -14.44 7.55 2.67
CA ARG A 129 -14.68 6.75 3.88
C ARG A 129 -15.03 5.30 3.56
N LYS A 130 -15.94 5.10 2.60
CA LYS A 130 -16.35 3.78 2.14
C LYS A 130 -15.17 2.93 1.67
N ASN A 131 -14.25 3.51 0.89
CA ASN A 131 -13.07 2.79 0.45
C ASN A 131 -12.11 2.52 1.61
N TYR A 132 -11.91 3.48 2.52
CA TYR A 132 -11.10 3.27 3.73
C TYR A 132 -11.59 2.06 4.53
N VAL A 133 -12.88 2.01 4.86
CA VAL A 133 -13.51 0.92 5.60
C VAL A 133 -13.36 -0.42 4.88
N LYS A 134 -13.58 -0.44 3.55
CA LYS A 134 -13.42 -1.67 2.76
C LYS A 134 -12.03 -2.27 2.88
N HIS A 135 -10.98 -1.44 2.83
CA HIS A 135 -9.61 -1.94 2.96
C HIS A 135 -9.31 -2.39 4.39
N GLN A 136 -9.79 -1.68 5.42
CA GLN A 136 -9.63 -2.12 6.81
C GLN A 136 -10.33 -3.44 7.09
N VAL A 137 -11.58 -3.59 6.65
CA VAL A 137 -12.34 -4.84 6.81
C VAL A 137 -11.68 -5.99 6.05
N TYR A 138 -11.16 -5.73 4.83
CA TYR A 138 -10.38 -6.72 4.10
C TYR A 138 -9.16 -7.18 4.91
N HIS A 139 -8.44 -6.24 5.53
CA HIS A 139 -7.30 -6.56 6.38
C HIS A 139 -7.71 -7.39 7.60
N TRP A 140 -8.77 -7.03 8.31
CA TRP A 140 -9.28 -7.80 9.45
C TRP A 140 -9.67 -9.24 9.06
N ILE A 141 -10.38 -9.40 7.93
CA ILE A 141 -10.74 -10.72 7.41
C ILE A 141 -9.48 -11.51 7.04
N SER A 142 -8.46 -10.85 6.50
CA SER A 142 -7.16 -11.48 6.22
C SER A 142 -6.50 -11.97 7.50
N GLN A 143 -6.40 -11.13 8.53
CA GLN A 143 -5.83 -11.49 9.84
C GLN A 143 -6.52 -12.71 10.46
N TYR A 144 -7.85 -12.76 10.39
CA TYR A 144 -8.63 -13.91 10.85
C TYR A 144 -8.28 -15.18 10.05
N ARG A 145 -8.20 -15.07 8.72
CA ARG A 145 -7.94 -16.21 7.83
C ARG A 145 -6.56 -16.85 8.01
N HIS A 146 -5.55 -16.08 8.41
CA HIS A 146 -4.22 -16.62 8.73
C HIS A 146 -3.97 -16.78 10.24
N GLY A 147 -5.02 -16.72 11.06
CA GLY A 147 -4.98 -17.05 12.48
C GLY A 147 -4.30 -16.02 13.37
N SER A 148 -4.07 -14.79 12.91
CA SER A 148 -3.52 -13.73 13.76
C SER A 148 -4.54 -13.16 14.73
N ILE A 149 -5.84 -13.26 14.40
CA ILE A 149 -6.94 -12.96 15.32
C ILE A 149 -7.95 -14.11 15.27
N ASP A 150 -8.65 -14.32 16.38
CA ASP A 150 -9.74 -15.28 16.47
C ASP A 150 -11.09 -14.67 16.05
N PHE A 151 -12.15 -15.47 16.08
CA PHE A 151 -13.48 -15.01 15.72
C PHE A 151 -14.02 -13.94 16.68
N ALA A 152 -13.68 -14.02 17.98
CA ALA A 152 -14.09 -13.04 18.96
C ALA A 152 -13.44 -11.67 18.69
N GLY A 153 -12.14 -11.65 18.37
CA GLY A 153 -11.39 -10.49 17.94
C GLY A 153 -11.96 -9.87 16.66
N LEU A 154 -12.23 -10.69 15.64
CA LEU A 154 -12.88 -10.22 14.41
C LEU A 154 -14.23 -9.57 14.70
N ARG A 155 -15.09 -10.20 15.51
CA ARG A 155 -16.40 -9.66 15.89
C ARG A 155 -16.27 -8.32 16.61
N ASN A 156 -15.27 -8.16 17.48
CA ASN A 156 -15.02 -6.91 18.18
C ASN A 156 -14.63 -5.78 17.23
N LEU A 157 -13.80 -6.05 16.22
CA LEU A 157 -13.46 -5.07 15.18
C LEU A 157 -14.69 -4.62 14.38
N PHE A 158 -15.58 -5.56 14.01
CA PHE A 158 -16.82 -5.22 13.31
C PHE A 158 -17.80 -4.36 14.13
N LYS A 159 -17.73 -4.39 15.47
CA LYS A 159 -18.54 -3.52 16.33
C LYS A 159 -18.14 -2.04 16.23
N LEU A 160 -16.89 -1.77 15.86
CA LEU A 160 -16.37 -0.40 15.68
C LEU A 160 -16.95 0.29 14.44
N LEU A 161 -17.59 -0.47 13.54
CA LEU A 161 -18.19 0.08 12.34
C LEU A 161 -19.50 0.81 12.66
N SER A 162 -19.61 2.06 12.22
CA SER A 162 -20.88 2.81 12.24
C SER A 162 -21.94 2.14 11.36
N LEU A 163 -23.22 2.48 11.57
CA LEU A 163 -24.30 1.99 10.71
C LEU A 163 -24.08 2.37 9.23
N LYS A 164 -23.59 3.60 8.99
CA LYS A 164 -23.24 4.09 7.64
C LYS A 164 -22.11 3.27 7.01
N ASP A 165 -21.10 2.90 7.79
CA ASP A 165 -20.00 2.05 7.32
C ASP A 165 -20.52 0.65 6.93
N LYS A 166 -21.42 0.06 7.74
CA LYS A 166 -22.05 -1.23 7.46
C LYS A 166 -22.86 -1.21 6.16
N ILE A 167 -23.70 -0.19 5.95
CA ILE A 167 -24.44 0.00 4.69
C ILE A 167 -23.46 0.18 3.52
N GLY A 168 -22.38 0.95 3.72
CA GLY A 168 -21.33 1.15 2.74
C GLY A 168 -20.64 -0.15 2.31
N LEU A 169 -20.50 -1.13 3.21
CA LEU A 169 -19.95 -2.45 2.90
C LEU A 169 -20.91 -3.29 2.05
N ILE A 170 -22.22 -3.23 2.28
CA ILE A 170 -23.23 -3.98 1.50
C ILE A 170 -23.11 -3.69 0.01
N SER A 171 -22.72 -2.46 -0.36
CA SER A 171 -22.50 -2.12 -1.77
C SER A 171 -21.41 -2.92 -2.49
N ILE A 172 -20.57 -3.69 -1.78
CA ILE A 172 -19.66 -4.69 -2.37
C ILE A 172 -20.44 -5.68 -3.24
N LEU A 173 -21.66 -6.03 -2.81
CA LEU A 173 -22.54 -6.96 -3.54
C LEU A 173 -22.96 -6.42 -4.91
N TRP A 174 -22.85 -5.11 -5.14
CA TRP A 174 -23.21 -4.47 -6.41
C TRP A 174 -22.00 -4.16 -7.31
N ASP A 175 -20.78 -4.47 -6.88
CA ASP A 175 -19.57 -4.27 -7.68
C ASP A 175 -18.93 -5.61 -8.07
N ARG A 176 -19.01 -5.92 -9.37
CA ARG A 176 -18.49 -7.18 -9.94
C ARG A 176 -16.99 -7.38 -9.67
N ARG A 177 -16.19 -6.30 -9.61
CA ARG A 177 -14.76 -6.40 -9.28
C ARG A 177 -14.56 -6.77 -7.82
N SER A 178 -15.27 -6.13 -6.90
CA SER A 178 -15.26 -6.45 -5.48
C SER A 178 -15.73 -7.89 -5.23
N LEU A 179 -16.80 -8.34 -5.87
CA LEU A 179 -17.29 -9.73 -5.76
C LEU A 179 -16.25 -10.76 -6.22
N LYS A 180 -15.57 -10.52 -7.35
CA LYS A 180 -14.47 -11.40 -7.81
C LYS A 180 -13.34 -11.50 -6.78
N ARG A 181 -12.98 -10.38 -6.15
CA ARG A 181 -11.95 -10.34 -5.09
C ARG A 181 -12.40 -11.07 -3.82
N VAL A 182 -13.65 -10.89 -3.40
CA VAL A 182 -14.21 -11.64 -2.26
C VAL A 182 -14.19 -13.14 -2.57
N TYR A 183 -14.65 -13.54 -3.75
CA TYR A 183 -14.63 -14.94 -4.18
C TYR A 183 -13.21 -15.54 -4.20
N SER A 184 -12.23 -14.84 -4.79
CA SER A 184 -10.84 -15.31 -4.82
C SER A 184 -10.25 -15.44 -3.41
N THR A 185 -10.62 -14.53 -2.52
CA THR A 185 -10.22 -14.54 -1.10
C THR A 185 -10.83 -15.73 -0.38
N LEU A 186 -12.13 -16.01 -0.56
CA LEU A 186 -12.82 -17.10 0.11
C LEU A 186 -12.40 -18.49 -0.40
N ARG A 187 -11.94 -18.60 -1.66
CA ARG A 187 -11.53 -19.89 -2.26
C ARG A 187 -10.33 -20.55 -1.55
N LYS A 188 -9.44 -19.78 -0.91
CA LYS A 188 -8.29 -20.32 -0.16
C LYS A 188 -8.58 -20.27 1.34
N TRP A 189 -9.06 -21.35 1.94
CA TRP A 189 -9.48 -21.36 3.35
C TRP A 189 -8.32 -21.28 4.35
N LYS A 190 -7.11 -21.64 3.94
CA LYS A 190 -5.84 -21.49 4.70
C LYS A 190 -4.79 -20.81 3.83
N ALA A 191 -5.02 -19.54 3.53
CA ALA A 191 -4.02 -18.75 2.82
C ALA A 191 -2.81 -18.54 3.73
N SER A 192 -1.62 -18.86 3.24
CA SER A 192 -0.39 -18.47 3.89
C SER A 192 -0.27 -16.95 3.90
N ARG A 193 0.57 -16.41 4.78
CA ARG A 193 0.81 -14.97 4.82
C ARG A 193 1.40 -14.44 3.49
N VAL A 194 2.11 -15.29 2.76
CA VAL A 194 2.68 -14.98 1.42
C VAL A 194 1.60 -14.85 0.35
N ASP A 195 0.52 -15.64 0.44
CA ASP A 195 -0.61 -15.60 -0.52
C ASP A 195 -1.35 -14.25 -0.54
N ILE A 196 -1.17 -13.43 0.51
CA ILE A 196 -1.74 -12.09 0.64
C ILE A 196 -1.06 -11.12 -0.34
N PHE A 197 0.27 -11.23 -0.47
CA PHE A 197 1.07 -10.36 -1.33
C PHE A 197 1.20 -10.91 -2.75
N TYR A 198 1.33 -12.24 -2.88
CA TYR A 198 1.58 -12.89 -4.16
C TYR A 198 0.43 -13.81 -4.54
N HIS A 199 -0.58 -13.24 -5.21
CA HIS A 199 -1.68 -14.03 -5.72
C HIS A 199 -1.22 -14.99 -6.82
N ASN A 200 -1.49 -16.28 -6.63
CA ASN A 200 -1.16 -17.36 -7.57
C ASN A 200 0.34 -17.61 -7.78
N SER A 201 1.22 -17.14 -6.87
CA SER A 201 2.63 -17.55 -6.90
C SER A 201 2.72 -19.07 -6.77
N LYS A 202 3.48 -19.68 -7.67
CA LYS A 202 3.87 -21.09 -7.56
C LYS A 202 5.31 -21.12 -7.04
N PRO A 203 5.63 -21.97 -6.06
CA PRO A 203 7.02 -22.18 -5.68
C PRO A 203 7.81 -22.66 -6.91
N LEU A 204 9.07 -22.24 -7.01
CA LEU A 204 9.98 -22.77 -8.02
C LEU A 204 10.31 -24.22 -7.66
N ILE A 205 10.00 -25.15 -8.57
CA ILE A 205 10.22 -26.58 -8.34
C ILE A 205 11.73 -26.83 -8.22
N GLY A 206 12.14 -27.46 -7.12
CA GLY A 206 13.54 -27.78 -6.86
C GLY A 206 14.38 -26.62 -6.34
N ILE A 207 13.77 -25.50 -5.95
CA ILE A 207 14.45 -24.37 -5.30
C ILE A 207 13.75 -24.09 -3.97
N SER A 208 14.46 -24.39 -2.89
CA SER A 208 14.03 -24.31 -1.50
C SER A 208 14.67 -23.13 -0.77
N THR A 209 15.80 -22.62 -1.27
CA THR A 209 16.59 -21.55 -0.64
C THR A 209 16.97 -20.44 -1.63
N PRO A 210 17.17 -19.20 -1.15
CA PRO A 210 17.74 -18.11 -1.96
C PRO A 210 19.10 -18.47 -2.58
N GLU A 211 19.93 -19.25 -1.88
CA GLU A 211 21.23 -19.72 -2.34
C GLU A 211 21.12 -20.69 -3.52
N GLU A 212 20.14 -21.62 -3.49
CA GLU A 212 19.83 -22.50 -4.63
C GLU A 212 19.34 -21.69 -5.84
N LEU A 213 18.57 -20.63 -5.61
CA LEU A 213 18.16 -19.71 -6.68
C LEU A 213 19.37 -18.97 -7.28
N TYR A 214 20.26 -18.45 -6.42
CA TYR A 214 21.48 -17.77 -6.85
C TYR A 214 22.34 -18.68 -7.73
N HIS A 215 22.56 -19.93 -7.29
CA HIS A 215 23.37 -20.88 -8.06
C HIS A 215 22.69 -21.33 -9.36
N SER A 216 21.37 -21.50 -9.39
CA SER A 216 20.65 -21.94 -10.58
C SER A 216 20.56 -20.87 -11.68
N VAL A 217 20.51 -19.58 -11.30
CA VAL A 217 20.38 -18.46 -12.24
C VAL A 217 21.73 -17.85 -12.62
N ILE A 218 22.59 -17.54 -11.64
CA ILE A 218 23.81 -16.76 -11.89
C ILE A 218 24.98 -17.63 -12.34
N LYS A 219 25.10 -18.87 -11.83
CA LYS A 219 26.20 -19.76 -12.23
C LYS A 219 26.05 -20.27 -13.67
N LYS A 220 24.82 -20.43 -14.16
CA LYS A 220 24.53 -20.79 -15.56
C LYS A 220 24.90 -19.72 -16.57
N LEU A 221 25.00 -18.45 -16.17
CA LEU A 221 25.38 -17.34 -17.05
C LEU A 221 26.90 -17.18 -17.22
N LYS A 222 27.70 -17.96 -16.47
CA LYS A 222 29.17 -17.95 -16.53
C LYS A 222 29.77 -19.11 -17.35
N THR A 223 28.93 -19.89 -18.03
CA THR A 223 29.29 -20.93 -18.99
C THR A 223 28.71 -20.57 -20.34
#